data_AF-A0A2X1N9F1-F1
#
_entry.id   AF-A0A2X1N9F1-F1
#
_cell.length_a   1.000
_cell.length_b   1.000
_cell.length_c   1.000
_cell.angle_alpha   90.00
_cell.angle_beta   90.00
_cell.angle_gamma   90.00
#
_symmetry.space_group_name_H-M   'P 1'
#
loop_
_entity.id
_entity.type
_entity.pdbx_description
1 polymer ?
#
loop_
_entity_poly.entity_id
_entity_poly.type
_entity_poly.pdbx_seq_one_letter_code
_entity_poly.pdbx_strand_id
1 'polypeptide(L)'
;MGTELRSLDGNIGCMVNGAGLAMGTMDIVKLHGGEPANFLDVGGGATKERVTEAFKIILSDDKVKAVLVNIFGGIVRCDLIADGIIGAVAEVGVNVPVVVRLEGNNAELGAKKLADSGLNIIAAKGLTDAAQQVVAAVEGK
;
A
#
# COMPACT_ATOMS: atom_id res chain seq x y z
N MET A 1 -16.36 11.38 -5.63
CA MET A 1 -16.11 9.92 -5.66
C MET A 1 -15.16 9.62 -4.52
N GLY A 2 -15.69 8.99 -3.47
CA GLY A 2 -15.02 8.78 -2.19
C GLY A 2 -14.25 7.48 -2.14
N THR A 3 -13.32 7.40 -1.19
CA THR A 3 -12.56 6.20 -0.84
C THR A 3 -13.51 5.11 -0.35
N GLU A 4 -13.44 3.90 -0.91
CA GLU A 4 -14.30 2.78 -0.50
C GLU A 4 -13.55 1.91 0.51
N LEU A 5 -13.88 2.04 1.80
CA LEU A 5 -13.33 1.22 2.88
C LEU A 5 -14.33 0.15 3.33
N ARG A 6 -13.88 -1.09 3.48
CA ARG A 6 -14.56 -2.11 4.29
C ARG A 6 -13.56 -2.78 5.23
N SER A 7 -13.87 -2.81 6.52
CA SER A 7 -13.03 -3.47 7.53
C SER A 7 -13.19 -4.99 7.52
N LEU A 8 -12.11 -5.69 7.85
CA LEU A 8 -11.97 -7.13 7.99
C LEU A 8 -11.24 -7.42 9.31
N ASP A 9 -11.15 -8.69 9.72
CA ASP A 9 -10.53 -9.07 11.01
C ASP A 9 -9.02 -9.34 10.97
N GLY A 10 -8.34 -8.95 9.88
CA GLY A 10 -6.91 -9.17 9.71
C GLY A 10 -6.00 -8.11 10.34
N ASN A 11 -4.71 -8.19 9.98
CA ASN A 11 -3.63 -7.35 10.50
C ASN A 11 -2.75 -6.72 9.40
N ILE A 12 -3.05 -6.95 8.12
CA ILE A 12 -2.38 -6.32 6.99
C ILE A 12 -3.31 -5.31 6.35
N GLY A 13 -3.00 -4.03 6.49
CA GLY A 13 -3.75 -2.97 5.82
C GLY A 13 -3.51 -2.98 4.31
N CYS A 14 -4.54 -2.91 3.48
CA CYS A 14 -4.41 -2.91 2.03
C CYS A 14 -4.88 -1.57 1.45
N MET A 15 -4.03 -0.90 0.66
CA MET A 15 -4.38 0.33 -0.07
C MET A 15 -4.14 0.13 -1.57
N VAL A 16 -5.18 0.27 -2.38
CA VAL A 16 -5.14 -0.09 -3.80
C VAL A 16 -5.90 0.92 -4.66
N ASN A 17 -5.56 1.07 -5.94
CA ASN A 17 -6.39 1.79 -6.91
C ASN A 17 -7.13 0.83 -7.86
N GLY A 18 -8.46 0.80 -7.74
CA GLY A 18 -9.37 -0.04 -8.51
C GLY A 18 -9.85 -1.27 -7.74
N ALA A 19 -11.17 -1.40 -7.62
CA ALA A 19 -11.82 -2.47 -6.88
C ALA A 19 -11.40 -3.90 -7.27
N GLY A 20 -11.18 -4.17 -8.56
CA GLY A 20 -10.72 -5.49 -9.03
C GLY A 20 -9.30 -5.83 -8.55
N LEU A 21 -8.40 -4.85 -8.57
CA LEU A 21 -7.03 -5.01 -8.05
C LEU A 21 -7.07 -5.14 -6.52
N ALA A 22 -7.98 -4.43 -5.85
CA ALA A 22 -8.12 -4.49 -4.40
C ALA A 22 -8.54 -5.90 -3.93
N MET A 23 -9.53 -6.52 -4.61
CA MET A 23 -9.90 -7.92 -4.35
C MET A 23 -8.73 -8.88 -4.58
N GLY A 24 -8.06 -8.79 -5.74
CA GLY A 24 -6.90 -9.65 -6.03
C GLY A 24 -5.73 -9.46 -5.06
N THR A 25 -5.56 -8.25 -4.51
CA THR A 25 -4.53 -7.96 -3.49
C THR A 25 -4.84 -8.66 -2.17
N MET A 26 -6.10 -8.66 -1.74
CA MET A 26 -6.49 -9.39 -0.54
C MET A 26 -6.37 -10.90 -0.72
N ASP A 27 -6.76 -11.41 -1.88
CA ASP A 27 -6.68 -12.84 -2.20
C ASP A 27 -5.23 -13.34 -2.18
N ILE A 28 -4.30 -12.58 -2.76
CA ILE A 28 -2.89 -12.99 -2.78
C ILE A 28 -2.23 -12.88 -1.40
N VAL A 29 -2.62 -11.90 -0.58
CA VAL A 29 -2.18 -11.81 0.82
C VAL A 29 -2.64 -13.05 1.60
N LYS A 30 -3.92 -13.44 1.47
CA LYS A 30 -4.45 -14.68 2.07
C LYS A 30 -3.75 -15.93 1.54
N LEU A 31 -3.49 -16.00 0.23
CA LEU A 31 -2.79 -17.13 -0.38
C LEU A 31 -1.39 -17.36 0.21
N HIS A 32 -0.72 -16.30 0.63
CA HIS A 32 0.59 -16.36 1.29
C HIS A 32 0.52 -16.41 2.82
N GLY A 33 -0.65 -16.62 3.41
CA GLY A 33 -0.83 -16.80 4.85
C GLY A 33 -1.02 -15.51 5.66
N GLY A 34 -1.18 -14.37 4.99
CA GLY A 34 -1.52 -13.10 5.63
C GLY A 34 -3.02 -12.91 5.81
N GLU A 35 -3.41 -12.05 6.75
CA GLU A 35 -4.81 -11.69 6.96
C GLU A 35 -5.05 -10.21 6.64
N PRO A 36 -5.76 -9.89 5.54
CA PRO A 36 -6.11 -8.51 5.19
C PRO A 36 -7.02 -7.89 6.27
N ALA A 37 -6.66 -6.71 6.76
CA ALA A 37 -7.41 -5.94 7.74
C ALA A 37 -8.52 -5.09 7.10
N ASN A 38 -8.39 -4.79 5.81
CA ASN A 38 -9.37 -3.98 5.12
C ASN A 38 -9.35 -4.20 3.59
N PHE A 39 -10.43 -3.78 2.97
CA PHE A 39 -10.50 -3.40 1.56
C PHE A 39 -10.46 -1.88 1.47
N LEU A 40 -9.54 -1.29 0.71
CA LEU A 40 -9.53 0.16 0.44
C LEU A 40 -9.18 0.45 -1.02
N ASP A 41 -10.13 1.06 -1.74
CA ASP A 41 -9.91 1.65 -3.06
C ASP A 41 -9.75 3.17 -2.97
N VAL A 42 -8.58 3.69 -3.33
CA VAL A 42 -8.30 5.15 -3.40
C VAL A 42 -8.70 5.80 -4.73
N GLY A 43 -9.16 4.98 -5.68
CA GLY A 43 -9.58 5.36 -7.03
C GLY A 43 -8.40 5.68 -7.96
N GLY A 44 -8.70 6.02 -9.22
CA GLY A 44 -7.70 6.22 -10.28
C GLY A 44 -6.70 7.38 -10.09
N GLY A 45 -6.86 8.19 -9.04
CA GLY A 45 -5.93 9.28 -8.69
C GLY A 45 -5.47 9.18 -7.25
N ALA A 46 -4.26 8.66 -7.03
CA ALA A 46 -3.61 8.57 -5.73
C ALA A 46 -2.85 9.87 -5.41
N THR A 47 -3.58 10.97 -5.17
CA THR A 47 -2.97 12.23 -4.74
C THR A 47 -2.43 12.11 -3.31
N LYS A 48 -1.49 12.98 -2.93
CA LYS A 48 -0.92 12.99 -1.58
C LYS A 48 -2.01 13.01 -0.51
N GLU A 49 -3.00 13.89 -0.65
CA GLU A 49 -4.07 14.06 0.34
C GLU A 49 -4.89 12.78 0.51
N ARG A 50 -5.23 12.11 -0.60
CA ARG A 50 -5.99 10.85 -0.55
C ARG A 50 -5.19 9.72 0.08
N VAL A 51 -3.90 9.63 -0.25
CA VAL A 51 -3.00 8.64 0.34
C VAL A 51 -2.82 8.90 1.83
N THR A 52 -2.67 10.16 2.25
CA THR A 52 -2.61 10.56 3.67
C THR A 52 -3.88 10.15 4.42
N GLU A 53 -5.07 10.49 3.91
CA GLU A 53 -6.32 10.11 4.56
C GLU A 53 -6.51 8.59 4.60
N ALA A 54 -6.13 7.89 3.52
CA ALA A 54 -6.14 6.44 3.48
C ALA A 54 -5.23 5.81 4.55
N PHE A 55 -4.01 6.34 4.75
CA PHE A 55 -3.13 5.90 5.83
C PHE A 55 -3.73 6.15 7.21
N LYS A 56 -4.31 7.34 7.46
CA LYS A 56 -4.96 7.64 8.75
C LYS A 56 -6.10 6.66 9.05
N ILE A 57 -6.91 6.32 8.04
CA ILE A 57 -8.01 5.37 8.17
C ILE A 57 -7.49 3.97 8.47
N ILE A 58 -6.52 3.46 7.69
CA ILE A 58 -5.95 2.12 7.90
C ILE A 58 -5.30 2.02 9.29
N LEU A 59 -4.53 3.03 9.68
CA LEU A 59 -3.77 3.03 10.94
C LEU A 59 -4.63 3.41 12.16
N SER A 60 -5.91 3.74 11.96
CA SER A 60 -6.85 3.88 13.08
C SER A 60 -7.26 2.53 13.68
N ASP A 61 -6.97 1.42 12.99
CA ASP A 61 -7.16 0.07 13.50
C ASP A 61 -5.84 -0.46 14.10
N ASP A 62 -5.81 -0.58 15.43
CA ASP A 62 -4.65 -1.07 16.20
C ASP A 62 -4.24 -2.52 15.85
N LYS A 63 -5.11 -3.28 15.18
CA LYS A 63 -4.80 -4.63 14.67
C LYS A 63 -3.78 -4.57 13.53
N VAL A 64 -3.70 -3.46 12.78
CA VAL A 64 -2.81 -3.33 11.63
C VAL A 64 -1.34 -3.33 12.07
N LYS A 65 -0.56 -4.28 11.55
CA LYS A 65 0.87 -4.46 11.83
C LYS A 65 1.78 -4.21 10.63
N ALA A 66 1.22 -4.18 9.42
CA ALA A 66 1.91 -3.77 8.20
C ALA A 66 0.90 -3.23 7.19
N VAL A 67 1.37 -2.44 6.22
CA VAL A 67 0.52 -1.93 5.13
C VAL A 67 1.07 -2.37 3.78
N LEU A 68 0.23 -2.93 2.94
CA LEU A 68 0.48 -3.19 1.53
C LEU A 68 -0.19 -2.11 0.67
N VAL A 69 0.63 -1.29 0.01
CA VAL A 69 0.19 -0.35 -1.03
C VAL A 69 0.46 -0.99 -2.39
N ASN A 70 -0.60 -1.32 -3.14
CA ASN A 70 -0.48 -1.89 -4.48
C ASN A 70 -1.17 -0.98 -5.48
N ILE A 71 -0.39 -0.21 -6.24
CA ILE A 71 -0.92 0.81 -7.16
C ILE A 71 -0.43 0.58 -8.58
N PHE A 72 -1.36 0.62 -9.53
CA PHE A 72 -1.08 0.63 -10.95
C PHE A 72 -1.19 2.05 -11.53
N GLY A 73 -0.05 2.65 -11.89
CA GLY A 73 0.05 3.93 -12.58
C GLY A 73 -0.25 3.80 -14.07
N GLY A 74 -1.47 4.18 -14.47
CA GLY A 74 -1.84 4.34 -15.88
C GLY A 74 -1.56 5.77 -16.35
N ILE A 75 -2.60 6.61 -16.27
CA ILE A 75 -2.50 8.04 -16.63
C ILE A 75 -1.62 8.80 -15.64
N VAL A 76 -1.73 8.47 -14.35
CA VAL A 76 -0.88 9.04 -13.30
C VAL A 76 0.43 8.25 -13.23
N ARG A 77 1.55 8.97 -13.24
CA ARG A 77 2.89 8.37 -13.19
C ARG A 77 3.23 7.87 -11.78
N CYS A 78 3.85 6.69 -11.70
CA CYS A 78 4.28 6.07 -10.45
C CYS A 78 5.30 6.90 -9.67
N ASP A 79 6.12 7.73 -10.33
CA ASP A 79 7.06 8.59 -9.63
C ASP A 79 6.39 9.76 -8.87
N LEU A 80 5.20 10.20 -9.30
CA LEU A 80 4.39 11.18 -8.56
C LEU A 80 3.61 10.50 -7.43
N ILE A 81 3.13 9.28 -7.67
CA ILE A 81 2.47 8.46 -6.65
C ILE A 81 3.46 8.15 -5.52
N ALA A 82 4.70 7.80 -5.86
CA ALA A 82 5.78 7.59 -4.89
C ALA A 82 6.01 8.82 -4.02
N ASP A 83 6.09 10.03 -4.60
CA ASP A 83 6.21 11.27 -3.83
C ASP A 83 5.03 11.47 -2.87
N GLY A 84 3.81 11.14 -3.34
CA GLY A 84 2.60 11.17 -2.52
C GLY A 84 2.65 10.22 -1.33
N ILE A 85 3.10 8.98 -1.55
CA ILE A 85 3.26 7.97 -0.48
C ILE A 85 4.33 8.40 0.51
N ILE A 86 5.50 8.83 0.04
CA ILE A 86 6.61 9.28 0.91
C ILE A 86 6.15 10.46 1.77
N GLY A 87 5.51 11.44 1.15
CA GLY A 87 4.96 12.60 1.84
C GLY A 87 3.90 12.22 2.87
N ALA A 88 3.00 11.30 2.54
CA ALA A 88 1.97 10.81 3.46
C ALA A 88 2.57 10.03 4.65
N VAL A 89 3.51 9.13 4.39
CA VAL A 89 4.18 8.32 5.44
C VAL A 89 4.92 9.22 6.42
N ALA A 90 5.65 10.22 5.91
CA ALA A 90 6.38 11.18 6.74
C ALA A 90 5.43 12.08 7.56
N GLU A 91 4.29 12.49 6.98
CA GLU A 91 3.32 13.36 7.64
C GLU A 91 2.49 12.62 8.71
N VAL A 92 2.09 11.38 8.44
CA VAL A 92 1.27 10.56 9.36
C VAL A 92 2.13 9.96 10.48
N GLY A 93 3.44 9.77 10.26
CA GLY A 93 4.32 9.13 11.23
C GLY A 93 4.08 7.62 11.34
N VAL A 94 4.08 6.93 10.18
CA VAL A 94 3.79 5.50 10.12
C VAL A 94 4.93 4.69 10.76
N ASN A 95 4.62 3.96 11.83
CA ASN A 95 5.59 3.15 12.58
C ASN A 95 5.58 1.67 12.20
N VAL A 96 4.60 1.24 11.40
CA VAL A 96 4.53 -0.12 10.85
C VAL A 96 5.23 -0.19 9.49
N PRO A 97 5.80 -1.34 9.11
CA PRO A 97 6.40 -1.51 7.79
C PRO A 97 5.37 -1.28 6.67
N VAL A 98 5.78 -0.54 5.64
CA VAL A 98 4.96 -0.26 4.46
C VAL A 98 5.59 -0.94 3.24
N VAL A 99 4.94 -1.97 2.72
CA VAL A 99 5.33 -2.61 1.46
C VAL A 99 4.58 -1.93 0.33
N VAL A 100 5.32 -1.46 -0.68
CA VAL A 100 4.77 -0.72 -1.81
C VAL A 100 5.13 -1.41 -3.11
N ARG A 101 4.10 -1.76 -3.89
CA ARG A 101 4.25 -2.23 -5.26
C ARG A 101 3.64 -1.20 -6.21
N LEU A 102 4.49 -0.62 -7.05
CA LEU A 102 4.10 0.30 -8.12
C LEU A 102 4.31 -0.38 -9.46
N GLU A 103 3.31 -0.32 -10.33
CA GLU A 103 3.45 -0.80 -11.71
C GLU A 103 2.78 0.09 -12.75
N GLY A 104 3.23 -0.03 -14.00
CA GLY A 104 2.84 0.85 -15.09
C GLY A 104 3.82 2.01 -15.32
N ASN A 105 3.29 3.19 -15.63
CA ASN A 105 4.05 4.33 -16.12
C ASN A 105 5.07 4.84 -15.08
N ASN A 106 6.36 4.85 -15.44
CA ASN A 106 7.48 5.22 -14.55
C ASN A 106 7.58 4.40 -13.25
N ALA A 107 7.14 3.14 -13.26
CA ALA A 107 7.21 2.26 -12.09
C ALA A 107 8.63 2.14 -11.52
N GLU A 108 9.65 1.94 -12.37
CA GLU A 108 11.05 1.82 -11.94
C GLU A 108 11.54 3.08 -11.20
N LEU A 109 11.19 4.26 -11.72
CA LEU A 109 11.55 5.53 -11.08
C LEU A 109 10.82 5.71 -9.75
N GLY A 110 9.54 5.34 -9.68
CA GLY A 110 8.76 5.35 -8.43
C GLY A 110 9.36 4.40 -7.38
N ALA A 111 9.70 3.17 -7.76
CA ALA A 111 10.33 2.19 -6.88
C ALA A 111 11.69 2.70 -6.36
N LYS A 112 12.49 3.33 -7.23
CA LYS A 112 13.75 3.95 -6.83
C LYS A 112 13.55 5.05 -5.79
N LYS A 113 12.59 5.97 -6.01
CA LYS A 113 12.27 7.02 -5.04
C LYS A 113 11.86 6.47 -3.68
N LEU A 114 11.06 5.40 -3.66
CA LEU A 114 10.65 4.74 -2.43
C LEU A 114 11.85 4.16 -1.67
N ALA A 115 12.76 3.48 -2.39
CA ALA A 115 13.98 2.91 -1.81
C ALA A 115 14.94 3.98 -1.28
N ASP A 116 15.04 5.13 -1.97
CA ASP A 116 15.92 6.24 -1.60
C ASP A 116 15.33 7.15 -0.51
N SER A 117 14.10 6.88 -0.05
CA SER A 117 13.35 7.78 0.86
C SER A 117 13.88 7.81 2.31
N GLY A 118 14.64 6.78 2.73
CA GLY A 118 15.09 6.62 4.12
C GLY A 118 13.98 6.31 5.13
N LEU A 119 12.75 6.07 4.66
CA LEU A 119 11.60 5.66 5.47
C LEU A 119 11.52 4.13 5.57
N ASN A 120 10.68 3.62 6.48
CA ASN A 120 10.39 2.19 6.61
C ASN A 120 9.46 1.69 5.48
N ILE A 121 9.92 1.90 4.23
CA ILE A 121 9.20 1.56 3.00
C ILE A 121 10.00 0.51 2.25
N ILE A 122 9.32 -0.55 1.87
CA ILE A 122 9.86 -1.68 1.13
C ILE A 122 9.28 -1.65 -0.29
N ALA A 123 10.12 -1.38 -1.29
CA ALA A 123 9.70 -1.37 -2.69
C ALA A 123 9.70 -2.80 -3.26
N ALA A 124 8.51 -3.37 -3.49
CA ALA A 124 8.33 -4.70 -4.03
C ALA A 124 8.35 -4.69 -5.58
N LYS A 125 8.89 -5.76 -6.17
CA LYS A 125 9.10 -5.90 -7.63
C LYS A 125 7.91 -6.51 -8.37
N GLY A 126 6.96 -7.11 -7.65
CA GLY A 126 5.81 -7.78 -8.23
C GLY A 126 4.76 -8.08 -7.19
N LEU A 127 3.58 -8.56 -7.62
CA LEU A 127 2.45 -8.77 -6.73
C LEU A 127 2.71 -9.90 -5.70
N THR A 128 3.25 -11.04 -6.15
CA THR A 128 3.64 -12.16 -5.26
C THR A 128 4.72 -11.75 -4.28
N ASP A 129 5.73 -11.03 -4.76
CA ASP A 129 6.83 -10.51 -3.93
C ASP A 129 6.29 -9.53 -2.86
N ALA A 130 5.38 -8.63 -3.23
CA ALA A 130 4.75 -7.70 -2.29
C ALA A 130 3.94 -8.43 -1.20
N ALA A 131 3.19 -9.48 -1.58
CA ALA A 131 2.43 -10.29 -0.65
C ALA A 131 3.34 -11.03 0.33
N GLN A 132 4.40 -11.66 -0.16
CA GLN A 132 5.37 -12.37 0.70
C GLN A 132 6.08 -11.42 1.66
N GLN A 133 6.52 -10.25 1.16
CA GLN A 133 7.20 -9.26 1.98
C GLN A 133 6.29 -8.66 3.05
N VAL A 134 5.02 -8.37 2.76
CA VAL A 134 4.11 -7.80 3.77
C VAL A 134 3.73 -8.83 4.84
N VAL A 135 3.59 -10.11 4.46
CA VAL A 135 3.35 -11.20 5.42
C VAL A 135 4.55 -11.38 6.34
N ALA A 136 5.76 -11.44 5.78
CA ALA A 136 6.99 -11.53 6.57
C ALA A 136 7.15 -10.36 7.55
N ALA A 137 6.81 -9.15 7.09
CA ALA A 137 6.88 -7.93 7.89
C ALA A 137 5.95 -7.95 9.12
N VAL A 138 4.80 -8.66 9.05
CA VAL A 138 3.90 -8.85 10.20
C VAL A 138 4.40 -9.95 11.15
N GLU A 139 5.06 -10.98 10.63
CA GLU A 139 5.60 -12.08 11.44
C GLU A 139 6.87 -11.71 12.22
N GLY A 140 7.43 -10.51 12.00
CA GLY A 140 8.68 -10.06 12.62
C GLY A 140 9.91 -10.85 12.16
N LYS A 141 9.88 -11.38 10.92
CA LYS A 141 10.98 -12.11 10.29
C LYS A 141 11.76 -11.25 9.32
#